data_AF-G4QES4-F1
#
_entry.id   AF-G4QES4-F1
#
_cell.length_a   1.000
_cell.length_b   1.000
_cell.length_c   1.000
_cell.angle_alpha   90.00
_cell.angle_beta   90.00
_cell.angle_gamma   90.00
#
_symmetry.space_group_name_H-M   'P 1'
#
loop_
_entity.id
_entity.type
_entity.pdbx_description
1 polymer ?
#
loop_
_entity_poly.entity_id
_entity_poly.type
_entity_poly.pdbx_seq_one_letter_code
_entity_poly.pdbx_strand_id
1 'polypeptide(L)'
;MSFFNDSAEVIAFAAQIDLDEVKAQFEKLFIMQRYRDVMHIEMPKGHLFVFDYGVLVTWGVNPAKQEQYLVKLKAIAKEMNPVQIDKYHFLKADKEATQLAIIQDKLVLPNLKVDSLLALSHALAQSVKLQHFESRAEQTISSNQYLTTTLAKTGTSPINRKALAKLRAQFFQTKSDILLQYRSLGAPEFVVNFPAMEQLYLDLSMHVALKARIEFLNRKLQTIQDLYDLFAEEQNYTHFSFLAWTTIILITTIMLLLLFK
;
A
#
# COMPACT_ATOMS: atom_id res chain seq x y z
N MET A 1 32.67 -6.52 -5.75
CA MET A 1 32.18 -6.03 -4.45
C MET A 1 31.83 -7.23 -3.57
N SER A 2 32.20 -7.19 -2.29
CA SER A 2 31.91 -8.28 -1.34
C SER A 2 30.64 -7.96 -0.56
N PHE A 3 29.79 -8.95 -0.30
CA PHE A 3 28.67 -8.84 0.64
C PHE A 3 29.10 -9.26 2.05
N PHE A 4 28.44 -8.77 3.09
CA PHE A 4 28.69 -9.21 4.46
C PHE A 4 28.10 -10.60 4.73
N ASN A 5 26.93 -10.87 4.16
CA ASN A 5 26.19 -12.13 4.21
C ASN A 5 25.36 -12.28 2.92
N ASP A 6 24.59 -13.36 2.83
CA ASP A 6 23.69 -13.71 1.71
C ASP A 6 22.23 -13.33 1.98
N SER A 7 21.95 -12.43 2.94
CA SER A 7 20.59 -12.01 3.27
C SER A 7 20.20 -10.74 2.55
N ALA A 8 18.98 -10.70 2.03
CA ALA A 8 18.31 -9.48 1.61
C ALA A 8 17.11 -9.21 2.52
N GLU A 9 17.05 -8.03 3.13
CA GLU A 9 15.94 -7.65 4.01
C GLU A 9 15.20 -6.46 3.43
N VAL A 10 13.87 -6.52 3.48
CA VAL A 10 12.95 -5.51 2.97
C VAL A 10 12.14 -4.99 4.14
N ILE A 11 12.24 -3.69 4.43
CA ILE A 11 11.72 -3.08 5.64
C ILE A 11 10.82 -1.93 5.25
N ALA A 12 9.51 -2.07 5.45
CA ALA A 12 8.58 -0.94 5.40
C ALA A 12 8.49 -0.32 6.80
N PHE A 13 8.76 0.98 6.91
CA PHE A 13 8.83 1.67 8.21
C PHE A 13 8.09 3.00 8.26
N ALA A 14 7.76 3.61 7.13
CA ALA A 14 7.09 4.92 7.07
C ALA A 14 6.18 5.05 5.86
N ALA A 15 5.36 6.10 5.82
CA ALA A 15 4.56 6.43 4.65
C ALA A 15 5.41 7.10 3.58
N GLN A 16 6.31 8.01 4.00
CA GLN A 16 7.16 8.80 3.11
C GLN A 16 8.52 9.10 3.75
N ILE A 17 9.54 9.29 2.92
CA ILE A 17 10.86 9.80 3.31
C ILE A 17 11.39 10.73 2.21
N ASP A 18 12.07 11.81 2.62
CA ASP A 18 12.69 12.73 1.68
C ASP A 18 14.07 12.22 1.28
N LEU A 19 14.26 11.89 -0.01
CA LEU A 19 15.52 11.37 -0.51
C LEU A 19 16.67 12.38 -0.46
N ASP A 20 16.38 13.68 -0.49
CA ASP A 20 17.41 14.71 -0.38
C ASP A 20 17.92 14.82 1.06
N GLU A 21 17.05 14.61 2.06
CA GLU A 21 17.47 14.44 3.46
C GLU A 21 18.29 13.16 3.67
N VAL A 22 17.87 12.05 3.04
CA VAL A 22 18.66 10.79 3.05
C VAL A 22 20.06 11.05 2.48
N LYS A 23 20.16 11.77 1.36
CA LYS A 23 21.45 12.11 0.77
C LYS A 23 22.31 12.92 1.74
N ALA A 24 21.78 14.00 2.31
CA ALA A 24 22.53 14.84 3.26
C ALA A 24 23.05 14.04 4.47
N GLN A 25 22.33 13.01 4.92
CA GLN A 25 22.70 12.21 6.07
C GLN A 25 23.81 11.18 5.78
N PHE A 26 23.95 10.71 4.54
CA PHE A 26 24.83 9.59 4.19
C PHE A 26 25.93 9.93 3.17
N GLU A 27 25.86 11.07 2.46
CA GLU A 27 26.79 11.43 1.38
C GLU A 27 28.25 11.58 1.82
N LYS A 28 28.48 11.88 3.10
CA LYS A 28 29.85 11.99 3.67
C LYS A 28 30.48 10.63 3.98
N LEU A 29 29.66 9.58 4.04
CA LEU A 29 30.09 8.24 4.47
C LEU A 29 30.14 7.24 3.32
N PHE A 30 29.31 7.42 2.30
CA PHE A 30 29.08 6.43 1.25
C PHE A 30 28.91 7.07 -0.13
N ILE A 31 29.18 6.28 -1.17
CA ILE A 31 28.83 6.65 -2.54
C ILE A 31 27.31 6.48 -2.69
N MET A 32 26.65 7.49 -3.25
CA MET A 32 25.20 7.52 -3.39
C MET A 32 24.78 7.85 -4.81
N GLN A 33 23.73 7.18 -5.28
CA GLN A 33 23.13 7.41 -6.59
C GLN A 33 21.61 7.46 -6.47
N ARG A 34 20.99 8.53 -6.97
CA ARG A 34 19.54 8.66 -7.00
C ARG A 34 19.00 8.10 -8.32
N TYR A 35 18.01 7.22 -8.23
CA TYR A 35 17.22 6.71 -9.32
C TYR A 35 15.76 7.10 -9.09
N ARG A 36 15.39 8.33 -9.48
CA ARG A 36 14.03 8.89 -9.32
C ARG A 36 13.49 8.79 -7.86
N ASP A 37 12.74 7.73 -7.57
CA ASP A 37 12.03 7.40 -6.33
C ASP A 37 12.87 6.56 -5.35
N VAL A 38 14.09 6.19 -5.71
CA VAL A 38 14.99 5.44 -4.83
C VAL A 38 16.39 6.06 -4.75
N MET A 39 16.95 6.02 -3.55
CA MET A 39 18.34 6.37 -3.26
C MET A 39 19.14 5.10 -3.01
N HIS A 40 20.09 4.81 -3.89
CA HIS A 40 21.08 3.75 -3.71
C HIS A 40 22.25 4.27 -2.87
N ILE A 41 22.63 3.50 -1.86
CA ILE A 41 23.79 3.73 -1.00
C ILE A 41 24.72 2.53 -1.15
N GLU A 42 25.91 2.76 -1.69
CA GLU A 42 26.93 1.73 -1.84
C GLU A 42 27.77 1.64 -0.56
N MET A 43 27.77 0.45 0.04
CA MET A 43 28.57 0.18 1.23
C MET A 43 29.82 -0.64 0.88
N PRO A 44 30.87 -0.61 1.73
CA PRO A 44 32.01 -1.51 1.57
C PRO A 44 31.63 -3.00 1.52
N LYS A 45 30.54 -3.35 2.24
CA LYS A 45 29.96 -4.68 2.23
C LYS A 45 28.42 -4.61 2.17
N GLY A 46 27.88 -4.65 0.97
CA GLY A 46 26.44 -4.67 0.69
C GLY A 46 25.90 -3.40 0.03
N HIS A 47 24.59 -3.41 -0.23
CA HIS A 47 23.87 -2.30 -0.89
C HIS A 47 22.61 -1.96 -0.10
N LEU A 48 22.28 -0.67 -0.01
CA LEU A 48 20.99 -0.21 0.50
C LEU A 48 20.24 0.55 -0.59
N PHE A 49 18.94 0.33 -0.66
CA PHE A 49 18.02 1.05 -1.53
C PHE A 49 16.90 1.64 -0.66
N VAL A 50 16.85 2.96 -0.57
CA VAL A 50 15.85 3.70 0.22
C VAL A 50 14.83 4.30 -0.74
N PHE A 51 13.59 3.85 -0.64
CA PHE A 51 12.49 4.32 -1.48
C PHE A 51 11.76 5.49 -0.82
N ASP A 52 11.38 6.50 -1.60
CA ASP A 52 10.70 7.72 -1.13
C ASP A 52 9.34 7.44 -0.45
N TYR A 53 8.76 6.27 -0.70
CA TYR A 53 7.57 5.75 -0.04
C TYR A 53 7.86 4.92 1.24
N GLY A 54 9.01 5.14 1.88
CA GLY A 54 9.28 4.68 3.25
C GLY A 54 9.62 3.19 3.38
N VAL A 55 10.27 2.63 2.35
CA VAL A 55 10.76 1.25 2.33
C VAL A 55 12.28 1.23 2.17
N LEU A 56 12.94 0.38 2.94
CA LEU A 56 14.38 0.12 2.85
C LEU A 56 14.60 -1.31 2.38
N VAL A 57 15.33 -1.50 1.29
CA VAL A 57 15.83 -2.82 0.86
C VAL A 57 17.33 -2.87 1.10
N THR A 58 17.81 -3.94 1.71
CA THR A 58 19.23 -4.17 1.98
C THR A 58 19.68 -5.45 1.33
N TRP A 59 20.90 -5.46 0.79
CA TRP A 59 21.52 -6.64 0.21
C TRP A 59 22.87 -6.89 0.85
N GLY A 60 22.96 -7.96 1.62
CA GLY A 60 24.22 -8.44 2.19
C GLY A 60 24.87 -7.47 3.17
N VAL A 61 24.06 -6.77 3.98
CA VAL A 61 24.51 -5.75 4.94
C VAL A 61 24.62 -6.38 6.34
N ASN A 62 25.57 -5.91 7.15
CA ASN A 62 25.67 -6.32 8.55
C ASN A 62 24.40 -5.92 9.34
N PRO A 63 23.72 -6.86 10.03
CA PRO A 63 22.48 -6.57 10.76
C PRO A 63 22.59 -5.43 11.79
N ALA A 64 23.71 -5.35 12.52
CA ALA A 64 23.92 -4.29 13.51
C ALA A 64 24.05 -2.90 12.85
N LYS A 65 24.69 -2.84 11.66
CA LYS A 65 24.78 -1.58 10.90
C LYS A 65 23.44 -1.22 10.27
N GLN A 66 22.72 -2.20 9.74
CA GLN A 66 21.40 -2.02 9.18
C GLN A 66 20.44 -1.39 10.21
N GLU A 67 20.43 -1.89 11.44
CA GLU A 67 19.60 -1.33 12.51
C GLU A 67 19.99 0.13 12.82
N GLN A 68 21.28 0.44 12.91
CA GLN A 68 21.76 1.81 13.10
C GLN A 68 21.32 2.76 11.99
N TYR A 69 21.36 2.32 10.73
CA TYR A 69 20.91 3.13 9.61
C TYR A 69 19.39 3.26 9.55
N LEU A 70 18.66 2.20 9.90
CA LEU A 70 17.21 2.26 10.01
C LEU A 70 16.77 3.29 11.06
N VAL A 71 17.46 3.36 12.22
CA VAL A 71 17.18 4.41 13.23
C VAL A 71 17.39 5.81 12.66
N LYS A 72 18.48 6.02 11.91
CA LYS A 72 18.76 7.31 11.25
C LYS A 72 17.70 7.68 10.22
N LEU A 73 17.26 6.71 9.41
CA LEU A 73 16.21 6.91 8.40
C LEU A 73 14.85 7.18 9.05
N LYS A 74 14.50 6.49 10.13
CA LYS A 74 13.26 6.75 10.90
C LYS A 74 13.20 8.17 11.46
N ALA A 75 14.34 8.76 11.81
CA ALA A 75 14.40 10.11 12.36
C ALA A 75 14.03 11.21 11.33
N ILE A 76 14.17 10.92 10.04
CA ILE A 76 13.87 11.85 8.92
C ILE A 76 12.61 11.42 8.13
N ALA A 77 11.93 10.37 8.56
CA ALA A 77 10.76 9.84 7.89
C ALA A 77 9.47 10.57 8.33
N LYS A 78 8.50 10.63 7.41
CA LYS A 78 7.18 11.21 7.66
C LYS A 78 6.15 10.09 7.79
N GLU A 79 5.30 10.23 8.81
CA GLU A 79 4.22 9.29 9.16
C GLU A 79 4.74 7.85 9.37
N MET A 80 5.09 7.55 10.62
CA MET A 80 5.61 6.23 10.99
C MET A 80 4.54 5.15 10.84
N ASN A 81 4.92 4.05 10.20
CA ASN A 81 4.10 2.86 10.06
C ASN A 81 4.61 1.75 11.01
N PRO A 82 3.75 0.80 11.41
CA PRO A 82 4.20 -0.44 12.02
C PRO A 82 5.25 -1.09 11.13
N VAL A 83 6.41 -1.42 11.72
CA VAL A 83 7.54 -1.96 10.97
C VAL A 83 7.18 -3.36 10.46
N GLN A 84 7.29 -3.55 9.15
CA GLN A 84 7.16 -4.86 8.49
C GLN A 84 8.50 -5.23 7.88
N ILE A 85 8.95 -6.47 8.11
CA ILE A 85 10.25 -6.96 7.67
C ILE A 85 10.06 -8.30 6.95
N ASP A 86 10.42 -8.33 5.68
CA ASP A 86 10.54 -9.56 4.90
C ASP A 86 12.01 -9.89 4.70
N LYS A 87 12.35 -11.17 4.80
CA LYS A 87 13.74 -11.66 4.68
C LYS A 87 13.84 -12.68 3.56
N TYR A 88 14.85 -12.48 2.73
CA TYR A 88 15.21 -13.36 1.62
C TYR A 88 16.68 -13.76 1.74
N HIS A 89 17.03 -14.88 1.14
CA HIS A 89 18.41 -15.29 0.94
C HIS A 89 18.74 -15.22 -0.54
N PHE A 90 19.89 -14.69 -0.92
CA PHE A 90 20.29 -14.58 -2.31
C PHE A 90 21.61 -15.28 -2.59
N LEU A 91 21.70 -15.92 -3.75
CA LEU A 91 22.90 -16.60 -4.22
C LEU A 91 23.15 -16.21 -5.68
N LYS A 92 24.41 -16.07 -6.06
CA LYS A 92 24.77 -15.92 -7.47
C LYS A 92 24.76 -17.29 -8.13
N ALA A 93 24.13 -17.42 -9.29
CA ALA A 93 24.18 -18.65 -10.07
C ALA A 93 25.62 -18.99 -10.50
N ASP A 94 26.00 -20.27 -10.41
CA ASP A 94 27.36 -20.76 -10.69
C ASP A 94 27.72 -20.83 -12.18
N LYS A 95 26.71 -20.91 -13.06
CA LYS A 95 26.85 -20.96 -14.54
C LYS A 95 26.00 -19.86 -15.17
N GLU A 96 26.09 -19.69 -16.50
CA GLU A 96 25.34 -18.73 -17.34
C GLU A 96 23.80 -18.86 -17.24
N ALA A 97 23.24 -18.86 -16.03
CA ALA A 97 21.84 -18.66 -15.81
C ALA A 97 21.54 -17.23 -16.24
N THR A 98 20.77 -17.11 -17.31
CA THR A 98 20.31 -15.82 -17.84
C THR A 98 19.08 -15.31 -17.08
N GLN A 99 18.48 -16.15 -16.24
CA GLN A 99 17.17 -15.93 -15.61
C GLN A 99 17.24 -16.01 -14.09
N LEU A 100 16.33 -15.30 -13.43
CA LEU A 100 16.09 -15.38 -12.00
C LEU A 100 15.38 -16.69 -11.66
N ALA A 101 15.89 -17.46 -10.71
CA ALA A 101 15.16 -18.58 -10.14
C ALA A 101 14.79 -18.29 -8.68
N ILE A 102 13.54 -18.55 -8.33
CA ILE A 102 13.00 -18.24 -7.01
C ILE A 102 12.43 -19.52 -6.40
N ILE A 103 12.96 -19.91 -5.24
CA ILE A 103 12.53 -21.10 -4.50
C ILE A 103 12.25 -20.67 -3.07
N GLN A 104 10.97 -20.54 -2.71
CA GLN A 104 10.54 -19.96 -1.44
C GLN A 104 11.19 -18.57 -1.26
N ASP A 105 11.93 -18.35 -0.17
CA ASP A 105 12.60 -17.08 0.11
C ASP A 105 14.04 -17.03 -0.45
N LYS A 106 14.42 -17.99 -1.31
CA LYS A 106 15.76 -18.03 -1.94
C LYS A 106 15.72 -17.47 -3.36
N LEU A 107 16.48 -16.41 -3.59
CA LEU A 107 16.68 -15.73 -4.87
C LEU A 107 18.00 -16.18 -5.50
N VAL A 108 17.94 -16.97 -6.57
CA VAL A 108 19.13 -17.34 -7.35
C VAL A 108 19.28 -16.35 -8.51
N LEU A 109 20.26 -15.47 -8.37
CA LEU A 109 20.45 -14.30 -9.22
C LEU A 109 21.41 -14.61 -10.40
N PRO A 110 21.09 -14.17 -11.62
CA PRO A 110 21.98 -14.34 -12.77
C PRO A 110 23.27 -13.51 -12.63
N ASN A 111 23.18 -12.36 -11.96
CA ASN A 111 24.31 -11.50 -11.64
C ASN A 111 24.03 -10.66 -10.39
N LEU A 112 25.09 -10.08 -9.81
CA LEU A 112 25.01 -9.22 -8.62
C LEU A 112 25.35 -7.75 -8.96
N LYS A 113 25.01 -7.29 -10.17
CA LYS A 113 25.19 -5.89 -10.57
C LYS A 113 24.13 -5.02 -9.89
N VAL A 114 24.49 -3.76 -9.64
CA VAL A 114 23.60 -2.77 -8.97
C VAL A 114 22.25 -2.66 -9.69
N ASP A 115 22.24 -2.57 -11.01
CA ASP A 115 21.00 -2.44 -11.79
C ASP A 115 20.06 -3.66 -11.61
N SER A 116 20.62 -4.87 -11.53
CA SER A 116 19.84 -6.08 -11.27
C SER A 116 19.30 -6.12 -9.86
N LEU A 117 20.11 -5.74 -8.86
CA LEU A 117 19.65 -5.63 -7.47
C LEU A 117 18.58 -4.54 -7.33
N LEU A 118 18.70 -3.43 -8.06
CA LEU A 118 17.74 -2.33 -8.09
C LEU A 118 16.38 -2.81 -8.63
N ALA A 119 16.38 -3.50 -9.78
CA ALA A 119 15.17 -4.08 -10.38
C ALA A 119 14.42 -5.01 -9.42
N LEU A 120 15.14 -5.90 -8.75
CA LEU A 120 14.57 -6.81 -7.74
C LEU A 120 14.10 -6.03 -6.51
N SER A 121 14.86 -5.02 -6.06
CA SER A 121 14.50 -4.19 -4.92
C SER A 121 13.18 -3.46 -5.12
N HIS A 122 12.87 -3.00 -6.34
CA HIS A 122 11.57 -2.40 -6.64
C HIS A 122 10.43 -3.40 -6.43
N ALA A 123 10.50 -4.59 -7.03
CA ALA A 123 9.44 -5.60 -6.90
C ALA A 123 9.23 -6.02 -5.42
N LEU A 124 10.34 -6.19 -4.67
CA LEU A 124 10.28 -6.48 -3.23
C LEU A 124 9.68 -5.33 -2.41
N ALA A 125 10.12 -4.10 -2.65
CA ALA A 125 9.64 -2.94 -1.92
C ALA A 125 8.15 -2.70 -2.15
N GLN A 126 7.70 -2.86 -3.39
CA GLN A 126 6.30 -2.78 -3.77
C GLN A 126 5.46 -3.87 -3.10
N SER A 127 5.98 -5.10 -2.96
CA SER A 127 5.30 -6.21 -2.27
C SER A 127 5.00 -5.89 -0.80
N VAL A 128 6.01 -5.41 -0.06
CA VAL A 128 5.85 -5.08 1.38
C VAL A 128 4.97 -3.85 1.55
N LYS A 129 5.10 -2.84 0.68
CA LYS A 129 4.22 -1.68 0.70
C LYS A 129 2.75 -2.06 0.45
N LEU A 130 2.51 -2.99 -0.49
CA LEU A 130 1.19 -3.54 -0.75
C LEU A 130 0.63 -4.28 0.46
N GLN A 131 1.45 -5.07 1.16
CA GLN A 131 1.06 -5.75 2.40
C GLN A 131 0.60 -4.78 3.48
N HIS A 132 1.27 -3.63 3.63
CA HIS A 132 0.82 -2.58 4.53
C HIS A 132 -0.59 -2.05 4.16
N PHE A 133 -0.88 -1.83 2.88
CA PHE A 133 -2.20 -1.41 2.43
C PHE A 133 -3.27 -2.48 2.57
N GLU A 134 -2.94 -3.73 2.27
CA GLU A 134 -3.83 -4.88 2.48
C GLU A 134 -4.23 -4.98 3.95
N SER A 135 -3.28 -4.83 4.87
CA SER A 135 -3.53 -4.83 6.31
C SER A 135 -4.43 -3.66 6.75
N ARG A 136 -4.18 -2.44 6.26
CA ARG A 136 -5.03 -1.27 6.55
C ARG A 136 -6.46 -1.43 6.01
N ALA A 137 -6.59 -1.97 4.80
CA ALA A 137 -7.88 -2.25 4.19
C ALA A 137 -8.64 -3.31 4.99
N GLU A 138 -7.98 -4.41 5.36
CA GLU A 138 -8.57 -5.48 6.19
C GLU A 138 -9.05 -4.93 7.53
N GLN A 139 -8.22 -4.15 8.23
CA GLN A 139 -8.60 -3.52 9.50
C GLN A 139 -9.85 -2.65 9.35
N THR A 140 -9.94 -1.86 8.27
CA THR A 140 -11.09 -0.99 7.96
C THR A 140 -12.35 -1.81 7.65
N ILE A 141 -12.21 -2.96 6.95
CA ILE A 141 -13.33 -3.87 6.67
C ILE A 141 -13.83 -4.49 7.97
N SER A 142 -12.93 -5.10 8.74
CA SER A 142 -13.29 -5.82 9.97
C SER A 142 -13.93 -4.88 10.99
N SER A 143 -13.46 -3.63 11.11
CA SER A 143 -14.05 -2.64 12.03
C SER A 143 -15.48 -2.24 11.66
N ASN A 144 -15.90 -2.45 10.42
CA ASN A 144 -17.22 -2.07 9.91
C ASN A 144 -18.14 -3.27 9.64
N GLN A 145 -17.69 -4.50 9.91
CA GLN A 145 -18.48 -5.73 9.72
C GLN A 145 -19.74 -5.80 10.59
N TYR A 146 -19.77 -5.08 11.72
CA TYR A 146 -20.98 -4.96 12.54
C TYR A 146 -22.12 -4.27 11.79
N LEU A 147 -21.82 -3.32 10.88
CA LEU A 147 -22.83 -2.58 10.14
C LEU A 147 -23.61 -3.50 9.20
N THR A 148 -22.90 -4.37 8.48
CA THR A 148 -23.51 -5.33 7.54
C THR A 148 -24.30 -6.40 8.28
N THR A 149 -23.77 -6.91 9.40
CA THR A 149 -24.46 -7.91 10.22
C THR A 149 -25.68 -7.35 10.94
N THR A 150 -25.65 -6.10 11.42
CA THR A 150 -26.83 -5.45 11.99
C THR A 150 -27.90 -5.23 10.91
N LEU A 151 -27.55 -4.68 9.75
CA LEU A 151 -28.50 -4.47 8.66
C LEU A 151 -29.18 -5.78 8.24
N ALA A 152 -28.42 -6.87 8.07
CA ALA A 152 -28.96 -8.18 7.73
C ALA A 152 -29.94 -8.73 8.79
N LYS A 153 -29.78 -8.35 10.07
CA LYS A 153 -30.63 -8.81 11.17
C LYS A 153 -31.84 -7.90 11.42
N THR A 154 -31.67 -6.59 11.35
CA THR A 154 -32.68 -5.60 11.76
C THR A 154 -33.37 -4.91 10.59
N GLY A 155 -32.86 -5.08 9.36
CA GLY A 155 -33.35 -4.37 8.17
C GLY A 155 -33.18 -2.85 8.27
N THR A 156 -32.33 -2.36 9.16
CA THR A 156 -32.11 -0.93 9.41
C THR A 156 -30.64 -0.65 9.71
N SER A 157 -30.11 0.45 9.18
CA SER A 157 -28.74 0.87 9.46
C SER A 157 -28.62 1.45 10.89
N PRO A 158 -27.68 0.96 11.73
CA PRO A 158 -27.52 1.46 13.11
C PRO A 158 -26.81 2.83 13.19
N ILE A 159 -26.41 3.42 12.05
CA ILE A 159 -25.65 4.68 12.01
C ILE A 159 -26.45 5.82 11.38
N ASN A 160 -26.32 7.01 11.95
CA ASN A 160 -26.97 8.21 11.42
C ASN A 160 -26.28 8.73 10.14
N ARG A 161 -26.98 9.56 9.37
CA ARG A 161 -26.51 10.14 8.09
C ARG A 161 -25.14 10.81 8.20
N LYS A 162 -24.90 11.53 9.29
CA LYS A 162 -23.64 12.26 9.52
C LYS A 162 -22.47 11.30 9.76
N ALA A 163 -22.70 10.20 10.49
CA ALA A 163 -21.70 9.16 10.72
C ALA A 163 -21.39 8.40 9.42
N LEU A 164 -22.42 8.05 8.63
CA LEU A 164 -22.23 7.41 7.31
C LEU A 164 -21.43 8.30 6.36
N ALA A 165 -21.71 9.61 6.32
CA ALA A 165 -20.94 10.55 5.50
C ALA A 165 -19.46 10.62 5.92
N LYS A 166 -19.16 10.59 7.23
CA LYS A 166 -17.77 10.53 7.72
C LYS A 166 -17.06 9.24 7.34
N LEU A 167 -17.74 8.09 7.44
CA LEU A 167 -17.19 6.79 7.03
C LEU A 167 -16.88 6.76 5.53
N ARG A 168 -17.79 7.27 4.69
CA ARG A 168 -17.55 7.41 3.25
C ARG A 168 -16.34 8.30 2.95
N ALA A 169 -16.20 9.43 3.66
CA ALA A 169 -15.05 10.32 3.50
C ALA A 169 -13.72 9.66 3.91
N GLN A 170 -13.69 8.97 5.06
CA GLN A 170 -12.50 8.23 5.52
C GLN A 170 -12.12 7.10 4.56
N PHE A 171 -13.12 6.40 4.03
CA PHE A 171 -12.90 5.34 3.07
C PHE A 171 -12.40 5.87 1.73
N PHE A 172 -13.00 6.96 1.23
CA PHE A 172 -12.53 7.66 0.04
C PHE A 172 -11.09 8.15 0.21
N GLN A 173 -10.76 8.72 1.37
CA GLN A 173 -9.39 9.14 1.68
C GLN A 173 -8.44 7.94 1.65
N THR A 174 -8.79 6.82 2.32
CA THR A 174 -7.98 5.61 2.31
C THR A 174 -7.78 5.06 0.89
N LYS A 175 -8.85 5.02 0.08
CA LYS A 175 -8.80 4.62 -1.34
C LYS A 175 -7.92 5.58 -2.15
N SER A 176 -8.04 6.88 -1.93
CA SER A 176 -7.23 7.91 -2.60
C SER A 176 -5.76 7.78 -2.25
N ASP A 177 -5.43 7.58 -0.96
CA ASP A 177 -4.05 7.41 -0.50
C ASP A 177 -3.42 6.16 -1.12
N ILE A 178 -4.17 5.05 -1.15
CA ILE A 178 -3.76 3.80 -1.80
C ILE A 178 -3.53 4.05 -3.31
N LEU A 179 -4.44 4.75 -4.00
CA LEU A 179 -4.34 5.04 -5.43
C LEU A 179 -3.22 6.04 -5.79
N LEU A 180 -2.91 7.00 -4.93
CA LEU A 180 -1.80 7.93 -5.14
C LEU A 180 -0.45 7.21 -5.01
N GLN A 181 -0.32 6.36 -3.98
CA GLN A 181 0.87 5.54 -3.78
C GLN A 181 0.92 4.37 -4.80
N TYR A 182 -0.20 3.99 -5.41
CA TYR A 182 -0.23 3.05 -6.52
C TYR A 182 0.55 3.53 -7.75
N ARG A 183 0.69 4.85 -7.94
CA ARG A 183 1.50 5.39 -9.04
C ARG A 183 2.98 4.97 -8.93
N SER A 184 3.48 4.70 -7.73
CA SER A 184 4.83 4.15 -7.52
C SER A 184 4.89 2.61 -7.54
N LEU A 185 3.74 1.92 -7.63
CA LEU A 185 3.62 0.46 -7.76
C LEU A 185 3.61 -0.04 -9.22
N GLY A 186 3.72 0.86 -10.21
CA GLY A 186 3.90 0.50 -11.62
C GLY A 186 5.29 -0.05 -11.93
N ALA A 187 5.48 -0.59 -13.15
CA ALA A 187 6.81 -0.96 -13.62
C ALA A 187 7.75 0.27 -13.54
N PRO A 188 8.92 0.17 -12.89
CA PRO A 188 9.78 1.34 -12.73
C PRO A 188 10.28 1.85 -14.09
N GLU A 189 10.28 3.16 -14.31
CA GLU A 189 10.67 3.74 -15.61
C GLU A 189 12.10 3.40 -16.03
N PHE A 190 13.03 3.23 -15.08
CA PHE A 190 14.41 2.85 -15.42
C PHE A 190 14.48 1.47 -16.07
N VAL A 191 13.52 0.59 -15.76
CA VAL A 191 13.46 -0.78 -16.24
C VAL A 191 13.01 -0.84 -17.70
N VAL A 192 12.15 0.11 -18.13
CA VAL A 192 11.56 0.18 -19.48
C VAL A 192 12.62 0.28 -20.58
N ASN A 193 13.80 0.81 -20.27
CA ASN A 193 14.88 1.00 -21.23
C ASN A 193 15.91 -0.16 -21.25
N PHE A 194 15.81 -1.13 -20.33
CA PHE A 194 16.78 -2.21 -20.19
C PHE A 194 16.09 -3.58 -20.08
N PRO A 195 15.98 -4.34 -21.20
CA PRO A 195 15.22 -5.61 -21.24
C PRO A 195 15.65 -6.64 -20.18
N ALA A 196 16.95 -6.71 -19.87
CA ALA A 196 17.46 -7.63 -18.84
C ALA A 196 16.97 -7.27 -17.43
N MET A 197 16.81 -5.98 -17.12
CA MET A 197 16.27 -5.51 -15.84
C MET A 197 14.75 -5.68 -15.80
N GLU A 198 14.10 -5.52 -16.95
CA GLU A 198 12.66 -5.74 -17.10
C GLU A 198 12.26 -7.17 -16.81
N GLN A 199 12.99 -8.12 -17.37
CA GLN A 199 12.74 -9.52 -17.09
C GLN A 199 12.89 -9.83 -15.59
N LEU A 200 13.95 -9.35 -14.94
CA LEU A 200 14.16 -9.56 -13.50
C LEU A 200 13.03 -9.00 -12.65
N TYR A 201 12.61 -7.77 -12.94
CA TYR A 201 11.49 -7.13 -12.26
C TYR A 201 10.19 -7.92 -12.46
N LEU A 202 9.88 -8.31 -13.70
CA LEU A 202 8.66 -9.04 -14.04
C LEU A 202 8.63 -10.44 -13.41
N ASP A 203 9.73 -11.17 -13.44
CA ASP A 203 9.87 -12.50 -12.84
C ASP A 203 9.57 -12.45 -11.34
N LEU A 204 10.19 -11.51 -10.62
CA LEU A 204 9.96 -11.36 -9.18
C LEU A 204 8.56 -10.81 -8.87
N SER A 205 8.07 -9.85 -9.66
CA SER A 205 6.72 -9.28 -9.52
C SER A 205 5.62 -10.33 -9.69
N MET A 206 5.84 -11.28 -10.61
CA MET A 206 4.96 -12.43 -10.81
C MET A 206 5.02 -13.37 -9.61
N HIS A 207 6.22 -13.67 -9.12
CA HIS A 207 6.43 -14.54 -7.96
C HIS A 207 5.76 -14.01 -6.68
N VAL A 208 5.92 -12.71 -6.39
CA VAL A 208 5.27 -12.04 -5.24
C VAL A 208 3.81 -11.64 -5.54
N ALA A 209 3.29 -12.05 -6.70
CA ALA A 209 1.92 -11.87 -7.16
C ALA A 209 1.41 -10.43 -7.13
N LEU A 210 2.26 -9.43 -7.44
CA LEU A 210 1.91 -8.00 -7.31
C LEU A 210 0.58 -7.67 -8.00
N LYS A 211 0.44 -8.02 -9.28
CA LYS A 211 -0.76 -7.70 -10.07
C LYS A 211 -2.03 -8.33 -9.47
N ALA A 212 -1.98 -9.61 -9.13
CA ALA A 212 -3.13 -10.32 -8.57
C ALA A 212 -3.54 -9.75 -7.21
N ARG A 213 -2.56 -9.43 -6.35
CA ARG A 213 -2.78 -8.82 -5.03
C ARG A 213 -3.36 -7.42 -5.14
N ILE A 214 -2.88 -6.60 -6.07
CA ILE A 214 -3.45 -5.29 -6.42
C ILE A 214 -4.91 -5.43 -6.84
N GLU A 215 -5.21 -6.34 -7.78
CA GLU A 215 -6.57 -6.57 -8.27
C GLU A 215 -7.50 -7.03 -7.14
N PHE A 216 -7.03 -7.91 -6.27
CA PHE A 216 -7.77 -8.39 -5.11
C PHE A 216 -8.04 -7.28 -4.10
N LEU A 217 -7.04 -6.45 -3.77
CA LEU A 217 -7.21 -5.29 -2.90
C LEU A 217 -8.23 -4.31 -3.49
N ASN A 218 -8.16 -4.02 -4.79
CA ASN A 218 -9.13 -3.16 -5.47
C ASN A 218 -10.55 -3.70 -5.40
N ARG A 219 -10.74 -5.02 -5.59
CA ARG A 219 -12.05 -5.67 -5.44
C ARG A 219 -12.58 -5.53 -4.01
N LYS A 220 -11.75 -5.77 -3.00
CA LYS A 220 -12.12 -5.56 -1.58
C LYS A 220 -12.57 -4.12 -1.34
N LEU A 221 -11.81 -3.14 -1.85
CA LEU A 221 -12.16 -1.73 -1.71
C LEU A 221 -13.48 -1.39 -2.43
N GLN A 222 -13.74 -1.98 -3.59
CA GLN A 222 -15.00 -1.80 -4.31
C GLN A 222 -16.18 -2.37 -3.50
N THR A 223 -16.08 -3.58 -2.94
CA THR A 223 -17.14 -4.16 -2.13
C THR A 223 -17.52 -3.28 -0.94
N ILE A 224 -16.55 -2.65 -0.29
CA ILE A 224 -16.83 -1.70 0.82
C ILE A 224 -17.59 -0.47 0.32
N GLN A 225 -17.22 0.04 -0.85
CA GLN A 225 -17.92 1.17 -1.47
C GLN A 225 -19.38 0.80 -1.75
N ASP A 226 -19.63 -0.37 -2.34
CA ASP A 226 -20.97 -0.87 -2.64
C ASP A 226 -21.81 -1.02 -1.36
N LEU A 227 -21.22 -1.50 -0.26
CA LEU A 227 -21.87 -1.58 1.05
C LEU A 227 -22.26 -0.20 1.59
N TYR A 228 -21.41 0.82 1.45
CA TYR A 228 -21.75 2.18 1.87
C TYR A 228 -22.82 2.85 1.01
N ASP A 229 -22.85 2.52 -0.29
CA ASP A 229 -23.88 3.01 -1.20
C ASP A 229 -25.25 2.40 -0.84
N LEU A 230 -25.30 1.10 -0.51
CA LEU A 230 -26.50 0.44 0.01
C LEU A 230 -27.03 1.12 1.30
N PHE A 231 -26.16 1.47 2.24
CA PHE A 231 -26.57 2.19 3.46
C PHE A 231 -27.12 3.60 3.17
N ALA A 232 -26.68 4.24 2.09
CA ALA A 232 -27.17 5.55 1.72
C ALA A 232 -28.59 5.50 1.11
N GLU A 233 -28.90 4.43 0.35
CA GLU A 233 -30.22 4.24 -0.27
C GLU A 233 -31.33 3.97 0.76
N GLU A 234 -31.04 3.18 1.81
CA GLU A 234 -31.95 2.94 2.95
C GLU A 234 -32.44 4.24 3.62
N GLN A 235 -31.59 5.27 3.71
CA GLN A 235 -31.94 6.55 4.36
C GLN A 235 -32.88 7.44 3.53
N ASN A 236 -33.13 7.14 2.25
CA ASN A 236 -34.02 7.95 1.43
C ASN A 236 -35.52 7.64 1.65
N TYR A 237 -35.86 6.54 2.34
CA TYR A 237 -37.25 6.18 2.62
C TYR A 237 -37.90 7.04 3.72
N THR A 238 -37.13 7.72 4.58
CA THR A 238 -37.71 8.53 5.68
C THR A 238 -38.23 9.90 5.22
N HIS A 239 -37.76 10.44 4.10
CA HIS A 239 -38.23 11.73 3.58
C HIS A 239 -39.55 11.63 2.83
N PHE A 240 -39.79 10.53 2.10
CA PHE A 240 -41.01 10.33 1.33
C PHE A 240 -42.24 10.18 2.24
N SER A 241 -42.09 9.47 3.37
CA SER A 241 -43.15 9.34 4.37
C SER A 241 -43.48 10.65 5.07
N PHE A 242 -42.48 11.48 5.42
CA PHE A 242 -42.74 12.78 6.05
C PHE A 242 -43.53 13.72 5.13
N LEU A 243 -43.13 13.80 3.85
CA LEU A 243 -43.82 14.62 2.86
C LEU A 243 -45.26 14.15 2.60
N ALA A 244 -45.48 12.83 2.60
CA ALA A 244 -46.80 12.23 2.49
C ALA A 244 -47.69 12.60 3.70
N TRP A 245 -47.17 12.49 4.93
CA TRP A 245 -47.90 12.86 6.14
C TRP A 245 -48.27 14.36 6.18
N THR A 246 -47.36 15.26 5.81
CA THR A 246 -47.67 16.70 5.73
C THR A 246 -48.76 16.99 4.71
N THR A 247 -48.77 16.28 3.58
CA THR A 247 -49.79 16.45 2.53
C THR A 247 -51.16 15.95 3.00
N ILE A 248 -51.21 14.79 3.68
CA ILE A 248 -52.45 14.22 4.24
C ILE A 248 -53.04 15.15 5.31
N ILE A 249 -52.22 15.68 6.23
CA ILE A 249 -52.67 16.62 7.27
C ILE A 249 -53.22 17.91 6.64
N LEU A 250 -52.54 18.43 5.61
CA LEU A 250 -52.95 19.64 4.89
C LEU A 250 -54.32 19.46 4.21
N ILE A 251 -54.51 18.38 3.45
CA ILE A 251 -55.78 18.07 2.78
C ILE A 251 -56.90 17.88 3.82
N THR A 252 -56.62 17.13 4.89
CA THR A 252 -57.61 16.87 5.96
C THR A 252 -58.08 18.18 6.60
N THR A 253 -57.15 19.09 6.88
CA THR A 253 -57.46 20.39 7.50
C THR A 253 -58.29 21.26 6.56
N ILE A 254 -57.97 21.29 5.26
CA ILE A 254 -58.74 22.02 4.24
C ILE A 254 -60.17 21.46 4.14
N MET A 255 -60.33 20.14 4.08
CA MET A 255 -61.64 19.50 3.97
C MET A 255 -62.51 19.76 5.21
N LEU A 256 -61.91 19.75 6.41
CA LEU A 256 -62.60 20.06 7.65
C LEU A 256 -63.07 21.52 7.68
N LEU A 257 -62.22 22.46 7.26
CA LEU A 257 -62.56 23.89 7.14
C LEU A 257 -63.71 24.14 6.16
N LEU A 258 -63.78 23.37 5.07
CA LEU A 258 -64.87 23.44 4.10
C LEU A 258 -66.18 22.84 4.60
N LEU A 259 -66.13 21.88 5.54
CA LEU A 259 -67.31 21.25 6.14
C LEU A 259 -67.95 22.09 7.26
N PHE A 260 -67.16 22.90 7.96
CA PHE A 260 -67.62 23.77 9.05
C PHE A 260 -67.97 25.20 8.60
N LYS A 261 -68.03 25.44 7.29
CA LYS A 261 -68.43 26.70 6.67
C LYS A 261 -69.69 26.50 5.83
#